data_AF-A0A916GA71-F1
#
_entry.id   AF-A0A916GA71-F1
#
_cell.length_a   1.000
_cell.length_b   1.000
_cell.length_c   1.000
_cell.angle_alpha   90.00
_cell.angle_beta   90.00
_cell.angle_gamma   90.00
#
_symmetry.space_group_name_H-M   'P 1'
#
loop_
_entity.id
_entity.type
_entity.pdbx_description
1 polymer ?
#
loop_
_entity_poly.entity_id
_entity_poly.type
_entity_poly.pdbx_seq_one_letter_code
_entity_poly.pdbx_strand_id
1 'polypeptide(L)'
;GETAAALAAGEAPQLLFYPVAEDGDELDYGAWVDGYLYGTEIGALDWGDAAGEHVDDLADLLDAFYLLDSAVGTGPMGAAGTQARDRAVEEIPARLVGIYNFWRAKRTPVPTLRRDAPKVGRNDPCPCGSGRKFKQCCGDSARLH
;
A
#
# COMPACT_ATOMS: atom_id res chain seq x y z
N GLY A 1 6.49 17.52 5.73
CA GLY A 1 5.32 18.38 5.44
C GLY A 1 4.06 17.71 5.94
N GLU A 2 2.97 18.47 6.06
CA GLU A 2 1.67 18.00 6.56
C GLU A 2 1.15 16.75 5.83
N THR A 3 1.22 16.74 4.49
CA THR A 3 0.86 15.59 3.65
C THR A 3 1.57 14.29 4.06
N ALA A 4 2.88 14.35 4.30
CA ALA A 4 3.65 13.18 4.68
C ALA A 4 3.30 12.69 6.09
N ALA A 5 2.90 13.59 7.00
CA ALA A 5 2.48 13.24 8.34
C ALA A 5 1.12 12.53 8.33
N ALA A 6 0.15 13.05 7.56
CA ALA A 6 -1.16 12.41 7.37
C ALA A 6 -1.01 10.99 6.80
N LEU A 7 -0.26 10.85 5.71
CA LEU A 7 0.02 9.55 5.09
C LEU A 7 0.72 8.58 6.06
N ALA A 8 1.67 9.07 6.88
CA ALA A 8 2.33 8.27 7.91
C ALA A 8 1.38 7.81 9.03
N ALA A 9 0.33 8.57 9.32
CA ALA A 9 -0.73 8.21 10.26
C ALA A 9 -1.79 7.27 9.65
N GLY A 10 -1.71 6.98 8.34
CA GLY A 10 -2.73 6.23 7.62
C GLY A 10 -3.96 7.07 7.26
N GLU A 11 -3.83 8.39 7.34
CA GLU A 11 -4.88 9.35 7.03
C GLU A 11 -4.76 9.83 5.58
N ALA A 12 -5.91 10.04 4.95
CA ALA A 12 -5.98 10.65 3.64
C ALA A 12 -5.36 12.07 3.69
N PRO A 13 -4.45 12.42 2.77
CA PRO A 13 -3.91 13.77 2.73
C PRO A 13 -4.95 14.75 2.22
N GLN A 14 -4.81 16.03 2.60
CA GLN A 14 -5.56 17.09 1.93
C GLN A 14 -5.17 17.14 0.45
N LEU A 15 -6.16 17.05 -0.44
CA LEU A 15 -5.98 17.10 -1.88
C LEU A 15 -6.33 18.49 -2.39
N LEU A 16 -5.42 19.07 -3.16
CA LEU A 16 -5.64 20.37 -3.80
C LEU A 16 -6.18 20.14 -5.20
N PHE A 17 -7.46 20.41 -5.41
CA PHE A 17 -8.12 20.34 -6.70
C PHE A 17 -8.35 21.73 -7.28
N TYR A 18 -8.32 21.81 -8.61
CA TYR A 18 -8.86 22.94 -9.34
C TYR A 18 -10.23 22.56 -9.90
N PRO A 19 -11.18 23.50 -9.93
CA PRO A 19 -12.46 23.24 -10.57
C PRO A 19 -12.28 23.14 -12.09
N VAL A 20 -13.13 22.34 -12.74
CA VAL A 20 -13.14 22.18 -14.20
C VAL A 20 -13.46 23.50 -14.92
N ALA A 21 -14.27 24.36 -14.28
CA ALA A 21 -14.62 25.69 -14.76
C ALA A 21 -14.39 26.74 -13.66
N GLU A 22 -14.05 27.97 -14.03
CA GLU A 22 -13.67 29.04 -13.08
C GLU A 22 -14.71 29.30 -11.97
N ASP A 23 -16.00 29.16 -12.28
CA ASP A 23 -17.12 29.36 -11.35
C ASP A 23 -17.90 28.05 -11.06
N GLY A 24 -17.30 26.89 -11.34
CA GLY A 24 -17.92 25.57 -11.16
C GLY A 24 -17.49 24.88 -9.85
N ASP A 25 -18.38 24.06 -9.30
CA ASP A 25 -18.09 23.22 -8.11
C ASP A 25 -17.51 21.84 -8.48
N GLU A 26 -17.48 21.49 -9.77
CA GLU A 26 -16.94 20.22 -10.25
C GLU A 26 -15.41 20.22 -10.20
N LEU A 27 -14.83 19.28 -9.44
CA LEU A 27 -13.39 19.15 -9.29
C LEU A 27 -12.78 18.33 -10.43
N ASP A 28 -11.65 18.79 -10.96
CA ASP A 28 -10.95 18.10 -12.04
C ASP A 28 -10.02 16.98 -11.51
N TYR A 29 -10.63 15.83 -11.22
CA TYR A 29 -9.88 14.63 -10.82
C TYR A 29 -8.97 14.13 -11.94
N GLY A 30 -9.31 14.34 -13.22
CA GLY A 30 -8.52 13.87 -14.35
C GLY A 30 -7.18 14.60 -14.42
N ALA A 31 -7.22 15.94 -14.42
CA ALA A 31 -6.01 16.76 -14.39
C ALA A 31 -5.18 16.52 -13.12
N TRP A 32 -5.83 16.25 -11.98
CA TRP A 32 -5.12 15.95 -10.74
C TRP A 32 -4.36 14.63 -10.80
N VAL A 33 -4.98 13.55 -11.30
CA VAL A 33 -4.30 12.26 -11.40
C VAL A 33 -3.23 12.25 -12.48
N ASP A 34 -3.42 12.96 -13.60
CA ASP A 34 -2.40 13.15 -14.64
C ASP A 34 -1.15 13.79 -14.02
N GLY A 35 -1.30 14.88 -13.26
CA GLY A 35 -0.19 15.51 -12.56
C GLY A 35 0.50 14.59 -11.54
N TYR A 36 -0.27 13.75 -10.84
CA TYR A 36 0.30 12.75 -9.93
C TYR A 36 1.12 11.69 -10.68
N LEU A 37 0.56 11.10 -11.74
CA LEU A 37 1.21 10.09 -12.57
C LEU A 37 2.46 10.64 -13.24
N TYR A 38 2.38 11.84 -13.84
CA TYR A 38 3.53 12.54 -14.40
C TYR A 38 4.65 12.72 -13.37
N GLY A 39 4.29 13.06 -12.12
CA GLY A 39 5.23 13.14 -11.01
C GLY A 39 5.97 11.82 -10.73
N THR A 40 5.33 10.67 -10.96
CA THR A 40 5.97 9.35 -10.84
C THR A 40 6.94 9.06 -11.99
N GLU A 41 6.65 9.56 -13.19
CA GLU A 41 7.48 9.34 -14.39
C GLU A 41 8.76 10.19 -14.39
N ILE A 42 8.69 11.44 -13.92
CA ILE A 42 9.86 12.35 -13.87
C ILE A 42 10.73 12.14 -12.63
N GLY A 43 10.31 11.27 -11.71
CA GLY A 43 11.05 10.95 -10.50
C GLY A 43 12.40 10.30 -10.80
N ALA A 44 13.38 10.45 -9.90
CA ALA A 44 14.67 9.78 -10.01
C ALA A 44 14.60 8.25 -9.83
N LEU A 45 13.43 7.73 -9.44
CA LEU A 45 13.18 6.31 -9.20
C LEU A 45 12.17 5.84 -10.24
N ASP A 46 12.54 4.87 -11.07
CA ASP A 46 11.58 4.14 -11.89
C ASP A 46 10.74 3.26 -10.97
N TRP A 47 9.45 3.56 -10.85
CA TRP A 47 8.54 2.88 -9.93
C TRP A 47 8.32 1.41 -10.33
N GLY A 48 8.29 1.10 -11.63
CA GLY A 48 8.11 -0.27 -12.12
C GLY A 48 9.30 -1.14 -11.73
N ASP A 49 10.51 -0.67 -12.03
CA ASP A 49 11.73 -1.39 -11.68
C ASP A 49 11.93 -1.47 -10.16
N ALA A 50 11.63 -0.40 -9.43
CA ALA A 50 11.79 -0.36 -7.97
C ALA A 50 10.77 -1.22 -7.22
N ALA A 51 9.57 -1.41 -7.79
CA ALA A 51 8.58 -2.33 -7.24
C ALA A 51 9.05 -3.79 -7.33
N GLY A 52 9.81 -4.14 -8.36
CA GLY A 52 10.38 -5.49 -8.55
C GLY A 52 9.28 -6.55 -8.62
N GLU A 53 9.38 -7.59 -7.79
CA GLU A 53 8.39 -8.69 -7.75
C GLU A 53 6.97 -8.24 -7.31
N HIS A 54 6.82 -7.01 -6.80
CA HIS A 54 5.55 -6.45 -6.34
C HIS A 54 4.99 -5.39 -7.30
N VAL A 55 5.39 -5.42 -8.58
CA VAL A 55 4.90 -4.46 -9.58
C VAL A 55 3.39 -4.56 -9.80
N ASP A 56 2.82 -5.76 -9.74
CA ASP A 56 1.37 -5.95 -9.87
C ASP A 56 0.61 -5.34 -8.68
N ASP A 57 1.13 -5.50 -7.45
CA ASP A 57 0.55 -4.87 -6.25
C ASP A 57 0.55 -3.34 -6.37
N LEU A 58 1.61 -2.76 -6.97
CA LEU A 58 1.68 -1.33 -7.23
C LEU A 58 0.72 -0.90 -8.35
N ALA A 59 0.57 -1.70 -9.41
CA ALA A 59 -0.36 -1.44 -10.49
C ALA A 59 -1.81 -1.44 -10.00
N ASP A 60 -2.18 -2.40 -9.14
CA ASP A 60 -3.50 -2.48 -8.49
C ASP A 60 -3.81 -1.24 -7.64
N LEU A 61 -2.78 -0.65 -7.01
CA LEU A 61 -2.92 0.60 -6.27
C LEU A 61 -3.11 1.82 -7.19
N LEU A 62 -2.57 1.77 -8.41
CA LEU A 62 -2.65 2.84 -9.41
C LEU A 62 -3.83 2.70 -10.39
N ASP A 63 -4.56 1.58 -10.38
CA ASP A 63 -5.67 1.33 -11.32
C ASP A 63 -6.71 2.45 -11.35
N ALA A 64 -7.11 2.96 -10.18
CA ALA A 64 -8.03 4.10 -10.09
C ALA A 64 -7.45 5.39 -10.71
N PHE A 65 -6.12 5.59 -10.65
CA PHE A 65 -5.47 6.74 -11.27
C PHE A 65 -5.50 6.61 -12.79
N TYR A 66 -5.12 5.46 -13.34
CA TYR A 66 -5.16 5.22 -14.78
C TYR A 66 -6.59 5.29 -15.35
N LEU A 67 -7.59 4.83 -14.60
CA LEU A 67 -8.99 4.97 -14.99
C LEU A 67 -9.44 6.44 -15.06
N LEU A 68 -9.00 7.27 -14.11
CA LEU A 68 -9.35 8.69 -14.08
C LEU A 68 -8.55 9.53 -15.08
N ASP A 69 -7.32 9.13 -15.39
CA ASP A 69 -6.44 9.75 -16.38
C ASP A 69 -6.96 9.52 -17.81
N SER A 70 -7.28 8.26 -18.13
CA SER A 70 -7.89 7.89 -19.41
C SER A 70 -9.28 8.48 -19.65
N ALA A 71 -9.92 9.06 -18.63
CA ALA A 71 -11.19 9.78 -18.74
C ALA A 71 -11.02 11.19 -19.34
N VAL A 72 -9.78 11.70 -19.48
CA VAL A 72 -9.47 12.93 -20.20
C VAL A 72 -9.45 12.63 -21.71
N GLY A 73 -10.60 12.34 -22.34
CA GLY A 73 -10.68 12.54 -23.79
C GLY A 73 -11.61 11.72 -24.70
N THR A 74 -12.45 10.77 -24.26
CA THR A 74 -13.21 9.97 -25.25
C THR A 74 -14.70 9.85 -24.98
N GLY A 75 -15.44 10.91 -25.33
CA GLY A 75 -16.89 10.85 -25.55
C GLY A 75 -17.75 10.53 -24.32
N PRO A 76 -19.08 10.41 -24.49
CA PRO A 76 -19.95 10.04 -23.39
C PRO A 76 -19.66 8.59 -22.95
N MET A 77 -19.14 8.43 -21.73
CA MET A 77 -19.15 7.13 -21.06
C MET A 77 -20.60 6.65 -20.94
N GLY A 78 -20.86 5.38 -21.24
CA GLY A 78 -22.11 4.74 -20.85
C GLY A 78 -22.23 4.70 -19.32
N ALA A 79 -23.42 4.40 -18.80
CA ALA A 79 -23.69 4.41 -17.34
C ALA A 79 -22.70 3.56 -16.51
N ALA A 80 -22.23 2.43 -17.05
CA ALA A 80 -21.22 1.60 -16.41
C ALA A 80 -19.86 2.32 -16.29
N GLY A 81 -19.50 3.14 -17.28
CA GLY A 81 -18.29 3.95 -17.25
C GLY A 81 -18.39 5.07 -16.21
N THR A 82 -19.54 5.76 -16.13
CA THR A 82 -19.79 6.77 -15.09
C THR A 82 -19.67 6.17 -13.70
N GLN A 83 -20.30 5.01 -13.45
CA GLN A 83 -20.20 4.33 -12.16
C GLN A 83 -18.77 3.93 -11.80
N ALA A 84 -17.98 3.44 -12.76
CA ALA A 84 -16.58 3.11 -12.54
C ALA A 84 -15.74 4.36 -12.20
N ARG A 85 -16.02 5.49 -12.88
CA ARG A 85 -15.39 6.78 -12.59
C ARG A 85 -15.73 7.28 -11.18
N ASP A 86 -17.00 7.31 -10.82
CA ASP A 86 -17.45 7.78 -9.49
C ASP A 86 -16.79 6.98 -8.37
N ARG A 87 -16.73 5.66 -8.55
CA ARG A 87 -16.02 4.77 -7.63
C ARG A 87 -14.53 5.10 -7.54
N ALA A 88 -13.85 5.30 -8.68
CA ALA A 88 -12.43 5.62 -8.66
C ALA A 88 -12.15 6.96 -7.97
N VAL A 89 -13.01 7.98 -8.17
CA VAL A 89 -12.95 9.26 -7.46
C VAL A 89 -13.00 9.05 -5.94
N GLU A 90 -13.96 8.25 -5.45
CA GLU A 90 -14.10 7.95 -4.03
C GLU A 90 -12.90 7.16 -3.46
N GLU A 91 -12.24 6.36 -4.28
CA GLU A 91 -11.11 5.52 -3.85
C GLU A 91 -9.78 6.28 -3.76
N ILE A 92 -9.58 7.38 -4.49
CA ILE A 92 -8.30 8.12 -4.56
C ILE A 92 -7.63 8.35 -3.18
N PRO A 93 -8.34 8.85 -2.15
CA PRO A 93 -7.73 9.09 -0.83
C PRO A 93 -7.14 7.82 -0.20
N ALA A 94 -7.85 6.69 -0.29
CA ALA A 94 -7.38 5.42 0.25
C ALA A 94 -6.23 4.84 -0.58
N ARG A 95 -6.27 5.01 -1.91
CA ARG A 95 -5.20 4.56 -2.80
C ARG A 95 -3.89 5.30 -2.51
N LEU A 96 -3.93 6.60 -2.23
CA LEU A 96 -2.74 7.37 -1.83
C LEU A 96 -2.09 6.84 -0.55
N VAL A 97 -2.90 6.50 0.45
CA VAL A 97 -2.41 5.87 1.69
C VAL A 97 -1.77 4.52 1.38
N GLY A 98 -2.39 3.73 0.50
CA GLY A 98 -1.85 2.45 0.04
C GLY A 98 -0.50 2.58 -0.64
N ILE A 99 -0.37 3.49 -1.62
CA ILE A 99 0.87 3.76 -2.36
C ILE A 99 1.97 4.24 -1.40
N TYR A 100 1.64 5.13 -0.47
CA TYR A 100 2.60 5.58 0.54
C TYR A 100 3.10 4.41 1.40
N ASN A 101 2.20 3.54 1.86
CA ASN A 101 2.55 2.40 2.69
C ASN A 101 3.37 1.36 1.93
N PHE A 102 3.07 1.12 0.65
CA PHE A 102 3.86 0.29 -0.24
C PHE A 102 5.33 0.74 -0.26
N TRP A 103 5.58 2.02 -0.55
CA TRP A 103 6.94 2.57 -0.59
C TRP A 103 7.58 2.71 0.79
N ARG A 104 6.78 2.88 1.85
CA ARG A 104 7.27 2.88 3.23
C ARG A 104 7.76 1.49 3.64
N ALA A 105 7.04 0.44 3.30
CA ALA A 105 7.44 -0.94 3.59
C ALA A 105 8.75 -1.30 2.89
N LYS A 106 8.92 -0.89 1.63
CA LYS A 106 10.16 -1.09 0.85
C LYS A 106 11.38 -0.34 1.42
N ARG A 107 11.18 0.82 2.06
CA ARG A 107 12.26 1.64 2.66
C ARG A 107 12.55 1.28 4.12
N THR A 108 11.64 0.60 4.81
CA THR A 108 11.81 0.24 6.22
C THR A 108 12.42 -1.15 6.30
N PRO A 109 13.67 -1.30 6.79
CA PRO A 109 14.23 -2.62 7.01
C PRO A 109 13.39 -3.34 8.06
N VAL A 110 12.74 -4.45 7.68
CA VAL A 110 12.14 -5.34 8.68
C VAL A 110 13.31 -6.01 9.42
N PRO A 111 13.47 -5.80 10.74
CA PRO A 111 14.51 -6.49 11.47
C PRO A 111 14.23 -7.99 11.36
N THR A 112 15.18 -8.75 10.84
CA THR A 112 15.09 -10.21 10.93
C THR A 112 15.04 -10.56 12.41
N LEU A 113 13.96 -11.19 12.88
CA LEU A 113 13.86 -11.66 14.26
C LEU A 113 14.95 -12.71 14.50
N ARG A 114 16.11 -12.28 15.00
CA ARG A 114 17.11 -13.20 15.52
C ARG A 114 16.60 -13.70 16.85
N ARG A 115 16.56 -15.03 17.03
CA ARG A 115 16.37 -15.61 18.36
C ARG A 115 17.58 -15.20 19.20
N ASP A 116 17.36 -14.41 20.25
CA ASP A 116 18.40 -14.10 21.25
C ASP A 116 18.81 -15.35 22.03
N ALA A 117 17.87 -16.30 22.17
CA ALA A 117 18.14 -17.59 22.79
C ALA A 117 18.74 -18.59 21.79
N PRO A 118 19.77 -19.36 22.19
CA PRO A 118 20.26 -20.47 21.39
C PRO A 118 19.14 -21.46 21.10
N LYS A 119 19.22 -22.12 19.94
CA LYS A 119 18.24 -23.12 19.52
C LYS A 119 18.27 -24.30 20.50
N VAL A 120 17.23 -24.43 21.33
CA VAL A 120 17.03 -25.58 22.21
C VAL A 120 16.94 -26.86 21.38
N GLY A 121 17.83 -27.81 21.64
CA GLY A 121 17.79 -29.14 21.04
C GLY A 121 16.62 -29.96 21.59
N ARG A 122 16.08 -30.88 20.78
CA ARG A 122 14.95 -31.76 21.19
C ARG A 122 15.21 -32.53 22.50
N ASN A 123 16.45 -32.83 22.82
CA ASN A 123 16.83 -33.60 24.01
C ASN A 123 17.26 -32.75 25.22
N ASP A 124 17.39 -31.43 25.05
CA ASP A 124 17.86 -30.53 26.12
C ASP A 124 16.78 -30.33 27.19
N PRO A 125 17.14 -29.92 28.42
CA PRO A 125 16.19 -29.50 29.43
C PRO A 125 15.23 -28.43 28.89
N CYS A 126 13.94 -28.61 29.13
CA CYS A 126 12.91 -27.72 28.63
C CYS A 126 12.97 -26.37 29.38
N PRO A 127 13.00 -25.23 28.68
CA PRO A 127 13.16 -23.91 29.31
C PRO A 127 11.97 -23.46 30.17
N CYS A 128 10.85 -24.19 30.15
CA CYS A 128 9.69 -23.90 31.01
C CYS A 128 9.85 -24.34 32.48
N GLY A 129 11.02 -24.87 32.87
CA GLY A 129 11.31 -25.27 34.24
C GLY A 129 10.72 -26.62 34.66
N SER A 130 10.11 -27.38 33.74
CA SER A 130 9.46 -28.65 34.10
C SER A 130 10.43 -29.80 34.41
N GLY A 131 11.75 -29.61 34.27
CA GLY A 131 12.76 -30.66 34.39
C GLY A 131 12.75 -31.76 33.31
N ARG A 132 11.87 -31.65 32.29
CA ARG A 132 11.73 -32.65 31.21
C ARG A 132 12.55 -32.26 29.98
N LYS A 133 12.83 -33.21 29.08
CA LYS A 133 13.42 -32.91 27.76
C LYS A 133 12.44 -32.08 26.91
N PHE A 134 12.95 -31.15 26.10
CA PHE A 134 12.11 -30.26 25.28
C PHE A 134 11.09 -31.03 24.43
N LYS A 135 11.50 -32.11 23.76
CA LYS A 135 10.61 -32.96 22.94
C LYS A 135 9.49 -33.70 23.69
N GLN A 136 9.55 -33.74 25.02
CA GLN A 136 8.55 -34.37 25.90
C GLN A 136 7.74 -33.31 26.68
N CYS A 137 7.95 -32.04 26.37
CA CYS A 137 7.34 -30.90 27.03
C CYS A 137 6.87 -29.87 25.98
N CYS A 138 7.49 -28.69 25.90
CA CYS A 138 7.04 -27.63 24.99
C CYS A 138 7.28 -27.93 23.50
N GLY A 139 8.19 -28.86 23.19
CA GLY A 139 8.44 -29.35 21.84
C GLY A 139 7.78 -30.69 21.54
N ASP A 140 6.81 -31.10 22.37
CA ASP A 140 6.02 -32.31 22.14
C ASP A 140 4.89 -32.00 21.16
N SER A 141 5.07 -32.45 19.91
CA SER A 141 4.09 -32.29 18.85
C SER A 141 2.79 -33.07 19.08
N ALA A 142 2.73 -34.00 20.04
CA ALA A 142 1.52 -34.75 20.37
C ALA A 142 0.60 -34.04 21.39
N ARG A 143 1.02 -32.89 21.95
CA ARG A 143 0.23 -32.06 22.89
C ARG A 143 -0.29 -30.75 22.30
N LEU A 144 -0.05 -30.49 21.02
CA LEU A 144 -0.63 -29.40 20.26
C LEU A 144 -1.86 -29.94 19.53
N HIS A 145 -2.97 -30.10 20.25
CA HIS A 145 -4.30 -30.41 19.70
C HIS A 145 -5.29 -29.35 20.16
#